data_AF-A0AAP0X1U6-F1
#
_entry.id   AF-A0AAP0X1U6-F1
#
_cell.length_a   1.000
_cell.length_b   1.000
_cell.length_c   1.000
_cell.angle_alpha   90.00
_cell.angle_beta   90.00
_cell.angle_gamma   90.00
#
_symmetry.space_group_name_H-M   'P 1'
#
loop_
_entity.id
_entity.type
_entity.pdbx_description
1 polymer ?
#
loop_
_entity_poly.entity_id
_entity_poly.type
_entity_poly.pdbx_seq_one_letter_code
_entity_poly.pdbx_strand_id
1 'polypeptide(L)'
;MGVMGAGVGIRLGWAGLLRKYVVEPAHMWWPNTLVQVSLFRALHEKDERRMSRAKFFLIALFCSFLWYAVPGYLFSTLTNISWICWIFSKSVTAQQIGSGMRGLGLGALTLDWSAVASFLFSPLIYPFFAIANVFVGYVLVIYIALPIAYWGFDLYGAQKFPIFSSHLFTNQGQKYNISAIVNDKFEIDLGKYEEQGRIHLSMFFALTYGFGFATVASTLSHVALFYGREIYERYRASYHGKPDIHTRLMRKYKDIPSSWFYILLGGTLAVSLVLCIFLNDQVQMPWWGLLFASAIAFIFTLPISIITATTNQVIELNYFPSFSSFNLQHEI
;
A
#
# COMPACT_ATOMS: atom_id res chain seq x y z
N MET A 1 2.16 5.51 20.72
CA MET A 1 3.48 4.89 20.40
C MET A 1 3.56 3.40 20.75
N GLY A 2 3.08 2.94 21.92
CA GLY A 2 3.18 1.52 22.33
C GLY A 2 2.46 0.50 21.42
N VAL A 3 1.23 0.80 20.98
CA VAL A 3 0.43 -0.10 20.12
C VAL A 3 1.04 -0.26 18.72
N MET A 4 1.58 0.82 18.13
CA MET A 4 2.28 0.76 16.85
C MET A 4 3.58 -0.07 16.95
N GLY A 5 4.33 0.06 18.05
CA GLY A 5 5.54 -0.72 18.30
C GLY A 5 5.26 -2.21 18.46
N ALA A 6 4.18 -2.57 19.16
CA ALA A 6 3.77 -3.96 19.30
C ALA A 6 3.34 -4.59 17.96
N GLY A 7 2.64 -3.82 17.10
CA GLY A 7 2.30 -4.27 15.75
C GLY A 7 3.51 -4.58 14.85
N VAL A 8 4.61 -3.83 15.00
CA VAL A 8 5.87 -4.13 14.30
C VAL A 8 6.47 -5.44 14.80
N GLY A 9 6.50 -5.65 16.11
CA GLY A 9 7.03 -6.87 16.73
C GLY A 9 6.29 -8.13 16.32
N ILE A 10 4.96 -8.08 16.23
CA ILE A 10 4.14 -9.18 15.71
C ILE A 10 4.53 -9.45 14.26
N ARG A 11 4.57 -8.45 13.37
CA ARG A 11 4.97 -8.68 11.96
C ARG A 11 6.35 -9.31 11.81
N LEU A 12 7.32 -8.87 12.62
CA LEU A 12 8.69 -9.42 12.61
C LEU A 12 8.73 -10.88 13.08
N GLY A 13 7.95 -11.23 14.11
CA GLY A 13 7.80 -12.62 14.53
C GLY A 13 7.29 -13.51 13.39
N TRP A 14 6.39 -12.99 12.57
CA TRP A 14 5.66 -13.75 11.55
C TRP A 14 6.51 -13.93 10.30
N ALA A 15 7.25 -12.88 9.93
CA ALA A 15 8.32 -12.98 8.94
C ALA A 15 9.37 -14.05 9.32
N GLY A 16 9.69 -14.17 10.62
CA GLY A 16 10.59 -15.21 11.13
C GLY A 16 10.04 -16.64 10.98
N LEU A 17 8.78 -16.86 11.36
CA LEU A 17 8.10 -18.16 11.21
C LEU A 17 7.97 -18.57 9.75
N LEU A 18 7.70 -17.61 8.88
CA LEU A 18 7.48 -17.83 7.45
C LEU A 18 8.76 -17.76 6.61
N ARG A 19 9.92 -17.49 7.22
CA ARG A 19 11.22 -17.36 6.55
C ARG A 19 11.52 -18.54 5.62
N LYS A 20 11.25 -19.77 6.08
CA LYS A 20 11.47 -20.99 5.29
C LYS A 20 10.64 -21.05 4.01
N TYR A 21 9.46 -20.45 4.02
CA TYR A 21 8.55 -20.42 2.88
C TYR A 21 8.78 -19.21 1.97
N VAL A 22 9.32 -18.11 2.52
CA VAL A 22 9.32 -16.81 1.87
C VAL A 22 10.73 -16.35 1.40
N VAL A 23 11.79 -16.91 2.00
CA VAL A 23 13.18 -16.47 1.77
C VAL A 23 14.03 -17.56 1.15
N GLU A 24 13.84 -18.82 1.54
CA GLU A 24 14.61 -19.95 0.99
C GLU A 24 14.32 -20.29 -0.48
N PRO A 25 13.11 -20.06 -1.04
CA PRO A 25 12.88 -20.40 -2.45
C PRO A 25 13.56 -19.44 -3.43
N ALA A 26 14.29 -19.99 -4.40
CA ALA A 26 14.96 -19.23 -5.47
C ALA A 26 14.04 -18.31 -6.30
N HIS A 27 12.75 -18.63 -6.42
CA HIS A 27 11.80 -17.80 -7.18
C HIS A 27 11.40 -16.52 -6.43
N MET A 28 11.71 -16.42 -5.13
CA MET A 28 11.43 -15.27 -4.28
C MET A 28 12.65 -14.35 -4.19
N TRP A 29 12.76 -13.45 -5.16
CA TRP A 29 13.96 -12.65 -5.39
C TRP A 29 13.98 -11.29 -4.66
N TRP A 30 12.82 -10.82 -4.15
CA TRP A 30 12.69 -9.60 -3.35
C TRP A 30 13.34 -8.35 -3.99
N PRO A 31 12.67 -7.72 -4.98
CA PRO A 31 13.30 -6.73 -5.86
C PRO A 31 13.87 -5.50 -5.12
N ASN A 32 13.14 -5.00 -4.13
CA ASN A 32 13.60 -3.88 -3.30
C ASN A 32 14.93 -4.20 -2.58
N THR A 33 15.07 -5.42 -2.05
CA THR A 33 16.30 -5.86 -1.38
C THR A 33 17.49 -5.87 -2.33
N LEU A 34 17.29 -6.25 -3.60
CA LEU A 34 18.38 -6.24 -4.58
C LEU A 34 18.91 -4.83 -4.86
N VAL A 35 18.03 -3.83 -4.87
CA VAL A 35 18.43 -2.43 -5.02
C VAL A 35 19.30 -2.01 -3.83
N GLN A 36 18.92 -2.37 -2.60
CA GLN A 36 19.71 -2.09 -1.41
C GLN A 36 21.08 -2.80 -1.43
N VAL A 37 21.12 -4.08 -1.81
CA VAL A 37 22.38 -4.83 -1.94
C VAL A 37 23.28 -4.22 -3.02
N SER A 38 22.71 -3.77 -4.15
CA SER A 38 23.46 -3.11 -5.21
C SER A 38 24.11 -1.80 -4.73
N LEU A 39 23.39 -1.03 -3.90
CA LEU A 39 23.89 0.20 -3.29
C LEU A 39 25.05 -0.10 -2.32
N PHE A 40 24.87 -1.05 -1.40
CA PHE A 40 25.94 -1.43 -0.47
C PHE A 40 27.17 -1.95 -1.19
N ARG A 41 26.98 -2.75 -2.25
CA ARG A 41 28.09 -3.22 -3.08
C ARG A 41 28.80 -2.05 -3.77
N ALA A 42 28.07 -1.08 -4.33
CA ALA A 42 28.66 0.10 -4.96
C ALA A 42 29.46 0.97 -3.98
N LEU A 43 29.08 1.00 -2.70
CA LEU A 43 29.80 1.72 -1.64
C LEU A 43 31.02 0.97 -1.11
N HIS A 44 31.01 -0.36 -1.11
CA HIS A 44 32.04 -1.18 -0.46
C HIS A 44 33.10 -1.73 -1.43
N GLU A 45 32.76 -1.92 -2.70
CA GLU A 45 33.66 -2.49 -3.71
C GLU A 45 34.64 -1.40 -4.20
N LYS A 46 35.95 -1.56 -3.94
CA LYS A 46 36.99 -0.66 -4.46
C LYS A 46 37.19 -0.90 -5.95
N ASP A 47 36.64 -0.02 -6.78
CA ASP A 47 36.73 -0.11 -8.25
C ASP A 47 37.95 0.68 -8.76
N GLU A 48 38.91 0.02 -9.42
CA GLU A 48 40.12 0.64 -10.03
C GLU A 48 39.84 1.35 -11.37
N ARG A 49 38.58 1.44 -11.78
CA ARG A 49 38.17 2.05 -13.05
C ARG A 49 38.27 3.59 -13.03
N ARG A 50 38.56 4.17 -14.20
CA ARG A 50 38.73 5.64 -14.45
C ARG A 50 37.56 6.49 -13.91
N MET A 51 36.35 5.93 -13.89
CA MET A 51 35.18 6.43 -13.16
C MET A 51 34.75 5.40 -12.11
N SER A 52 35.09 5.64 -10.85
CA SER A 52 34.60 4.82 -9.74
C SER A 52 33.07 4.95 -9.63
N ARG A 53 32.36 3.85 -9.37
CA ARG A 53 30.89 3.83 -9.17
C ARG A 53 30.43 4.87 -8.15
N ALA A 54 31.26 5.13 -7.13
CA ALA A 54 31.02 6.16 -6.12
C ALA A 54 31.02 7.58 -6.72
N LYS A 55 31.91 7.90 -7.68
CA LYS A 55 31.93 9.20 -8.35
C LYS A 55 30.68 9.41 -9.21
N PHE A 56 30.27 8.38 -9.96
CA PHE A 56 29.02 8.42 -10.72
C PHE A 56 27.81 8.62 -9.80
N PHE A 57 27.75 7.88 -8.69
CA PHE A 57 26.69 8.03 -7.69
C PHE A 57 26.61 9.46 -7.14
N LEU A 58 27.74 10.07 -6.77
CA LEU A 58 27.77 11.44 -6.25
C LEU A 58 27.34 12.48 -7.30
N ILE A 59 27.76 12.32 -8.56
CA ILE A 59 27.31 13.19 -9.67
C ILE A 59 25.79 13.06 -9.84
N ALA A 60 25.28 11.83 -9.93
CA ALA A 60 23.85 11.57 -10.09
C ALA A 60 23.05 12.11 -8.90
N LEU A 61 23.55 11.95 -7.66
CA LEU A 61 22.93 12.47 -6.45
C LEU A 61 22.85 14.00 -6.49
N PHE A 62 23.93 14.69 -6.85
CA PHE A 62 23.96 16.15 -6.92
C PHE A 62 23.07 16.69 -8.04
N CYS A 63 23.13 16.09 -9.23
CA CYS A 63 22.24 16.44 -10.34
C CYS A 63 20.76 16.22 -9.99
N SER A 64 20.44 15.09 -9.33
CA SER A 64 19.09 14.78 -8.88
C SER A 64 18.61 15.78 -7.81
N PHE A 65 19.45 16.11 -6.82
CA PHE A 65 19.18 17.12 -5.80
C PHE A 65 18.87 18.50 -6.43
N LEU A 66 19.71 18.95 -7.36
CA LEU A 66 19.48 20.21 -8.08
C LEU A 66 18.20 20.15 -8.93
N TRP A 67 17.96 19.04 -9.62
CA TRP A 67 16.76 18.89 -10.45
C TRP A 67 15.51 18.95 -9.59
N TYR A 68 15.43 18.28 -8.43
CA TYR A 68 14.25 18.31 -7.57
C TYR A 68 13.87 19.70 -7.06
N ALA A 69 14.82 20.62 -6.90
CA ALA A 69 14.51 22.01 -6.55
C ALA A 69 13.71 22.73 -7.65
N VAL A 70 13.85 22.31 -8.91
CA VAL A 70 13.20 22.96 -10.05
C VAL A 70 11.69 22.69 -10.08
N PRO A 71 11.17 21.45 -10.19
CA PRO A 71 9.73 21.20 -10.12
C PRO A 71 9.18 21.37 -8.70
N GLY A 72 9.99 21.15 -7.65
CA GLY A 72 9.51 21.21 -6.27
C GLY A 72 9.32 22.62 -5.72
N TYR A 73 10.15 23.59 -6.13
CA TYR A 73 10.15 24.94 -5.53
C TYR A 73 10.13 26.07 -6.56
N LEU A 74 10.97 26.02 -7.59
CA LEU A 74 11.10 27.13 -8.55
C LEU A 74 9.93 27.19 -9.55
N PHE A 75 9.53 26.05 -10.10
CA PHE A 75 8.53 25.92 -11.17
C PHE A 75 7.62 24.70 -10.95
N SER A 76 6.68 24.82 -10.00
CA SER A 76 5.71 23.76 -9.66
C SER A 76 4.78 23.35 -10.80
N THR A 77 4.68 24.15 -11.86
CA THR A 77 3.93 23.78 -13.07
C THR A 77 4.58 22.63 -13.85
N LEU A 78 5.89 22.40 -13.70
CA LEU A 78 6.60 21.29 -14.34
C LEU A 78 6.17 19.91 -13.79
N THR A 79 5.67 19.88 -12.55
CA THR A 79 5.13 18.67 -11.93
C THR A 79 3.86 18.20 -12.65
N ASN A 80 3.09 19.10 -13.26
CA ASN A 80 1.88 18.72 -14.00
C ASN A 80 1.57 19.63 -15.19
N ILE A 81 2.06 19.24 -16.36
CA ILE A 81 1.84 19.90 -17.64
C ILE A 81 0.64 19.23 -18.33
N SER A 82 -0.55 19.76 -18.05
CA SER A 82 -1.81 19.28 -18.65
C SER A 82 -2.14 20.04 -19.94
N TRP A 83 -1.64 19.59 -21.10
CA TRP A 83 -1.88 20.29 -22.39
C TRP A 83 -3.36 20.40 -22.75
N ILE A 84 -4.18 19.39 -22.40
CA ILE A 84 -5.63 19.41 -22.63
C ILE A 84 -6.28 20.58 -21.89
N CYS A 85 -5.84 20.87 -20.66
CA CYS A 85 -6.35 22.00 -19.88
C CYS A 85 -5.91 23.36 -20.46
N TRP A 86 -4.77 23.43 -21.14
CA TRP A 86 -4.34 24.65 -21.83
C TRP A 86 -5.16 24.95 -23.08
N ILE A 87 -5.42 23.92 -23.90
CA ILE A 87 -6.23 24.07 -25.12
C ILE A 87 -7.68 24.41 -24.79
N PHE A 88 -8.26 23.73 -23.78
CA PHE A 88 -9.67 23.87 -23.42
C PHE A 88 -9.86 24.49 -22.03
N SER A 89 -9.29 25.68 -21.83
CA SER A 89 -9.29 26.36 -20.53
C SER A 89 -10.68 26.69 -19.96
N LYS A 90 -11.71 26.84 -20.81
CA LYS A 90 -13.08 27.21 -20.39
C LYS A 90 -14.01 26.02 -20.13
N SER A 91 -13.63 24.80 -20.50
CA SER A 91 -14.51 23.63 -20.39
C SER A 91 -14.24 22.85 -19.11
N VAL A 92 -15.26 22.72 -18.26
CA VAL A 92 -15.19 21.95 -17.01
C VAL A 92 -14.92 20.47 -17.29
N THR A 93 -15.53 19.89 -18.33
CA THR A 93 -15.32 18.49 -18.69
C THR A 93 -13.91 18.25 -19.21
N ALA A 94 -13.36 19.18 -20.00
CA ALA A 94 -11.98 19.07 -20.47
C ALA A 94 -10.98 19.19 -19.31
N GLN A 95 -11.28 20.01 -18.30
CA GLN A 95 -10.48 20.08 -17.07
C GLN A 95 -10.59 18.80 -16.23
N GLN A 96 -11.78 18.20 -16.11
CA GLN A 96 -11.96 16.93 -15.40
C GLN A 96 -11.22 15.77 -16.06
N ILE A 97 -11.15 15.75 -17.40
CA ILE A 97 -10.44 14.71 -18.15
C ILE A 97 -8.93 14.97 -18.16
N GLY A 98 -8.52 16.21 -18.43
CA GLY A 98 -7.13 16.57 -18.69
C GLY A 98 -6.28 16.87 -17.45
N SER A 99 -6.88 17.29 -16.35
CA SER A 99 -6.12 17.70 -15.16
C SER A 99 -5.49 16.48 -14.49
N GLY A 100 -4.16 16.44 -14.35
CA GLY A 100 -3.50 15.34 -13.65
C GLY A 100 -3.52 15.44 -12.11
N MET A 101 -3.92 16.58 -11.54
CA MET A 101 -4.00 16.75 -10.07
C MET A 101 -5.43 16.59 -9.52
N ARG A 102 -6.43 16.96 -10.31
CA ARG A 102 -7.85 17.03 -9.88
C ARG A 102 -8.80 16.31 -10.84
N GLY A 103 -8.24 15.58 -11.80
CA GLY A 103 -8.98 14.91 -12.86
C GLY A 103 -8.38 13.56 -13.21
N LEU A 104 -8.73 13.04 -14.38
CA LEU A 104 -8.29 11.73 -14.87
C LEU A 104 -6.82 11.75 -15.37
N GLY A 105 -6.26 12.93 -15.62
CA GLY A 105 -4.87 13.10 -16.06
C GLY A 105 -4.59 12.66 -17.49
N LEU A 106 -5.62 12.59 -18.35
CA LEU A 106 -5.43 12.20 -19.74
C LEU A 106 -4.57 13.25 -20.44
N GLY A 107 -3.42 12.81 -20.94
CA GLY A 107 -2.46 13.71 -21.58
C GLY A 107 -1.64 14.55 -20.60
N ALA A 108 -1.80 14.44 -19.29
CA ALA A 108 -0.91 15.15 -18.36
C ALA A 108 0.53 14.60 -18.47
N LEU A 109 1.50 15.49 -18.70
CA LEU A 109 2.92 15.17 -18.69
C LEU A 109 3.55 15.70 -17.40
N THR A 110 4.47 14.93 -16.84
CA THR A 110 5.24 15.37 -15.66
C THR A 110 6.72 15.23 -15.94
N LEU A 111 7.48 16.26 -15.55
CA LEU A 111 8.96 16.24 -15.55
C LEU A 111 9.52 16.03 -14.14
N ASP A 112 8.64 15.76 -13.19
CA ASP A 112 8.97 15.54 -11.79
C ASP A 112 8.97 14.05 -11.49
N TRP A 113 10.15 13.50 -11.21
CA TRP A 113 10.28 12.08 -10.86
C TRP A 113 9.53 11.75 -9.58
N SER A 114 9.35 12.69 -8.65
CA SER A 114 8.59 12.44 -7.43
C SER A 114 7.10 12.22 -7.72
N ALA A 115 6.55 12.92 -8.73
CA ALA A 115 5.18 12.69 -9.20
C ALA A 115 5.04 11.33 -9.88
N VAL A 116 5.97 10.96 -10.76
CA VAL A 116 6.02 9.61 -11.36
C VAL A 116 6.13 8.54 -10.29
N ALA A 117 6.97 8.79 -9.28
CA ALA A 117 7.25 7.84 -8.22
C ALA A 117 6.16 7.76 -7.13
N SER A 118 5.22 8.70 -7.10
CA SER A 118 4.22 8.78 -6.03
C SER A 118 3.27 7.58 -5.98
N PHE A 119 2.95 6.98 -7.14
CA PHE A 119 1.98 5.89 -7.22
C PHE A 119 2.61 4.49 -7.09
N LEU A 120 3.72 4.24 -7.80
CA LEU A 120 4.41 2.94 -7.80
C LEU A 120 5.72 2.95 -7.00
N PHE A 121 5.93 3.90 -6.09
CA PHE A 121 7.27 4.19 -5.55
C PHE A 121 8.26 4.36 -6.70
N SER A 122 9.37 3.62 -6.77
CA SER A 122 10.23 3.67 -7.95
C SER A 122 9.84 2.60 -8.97
N PRO A 123 9.25 2.95 -10.13
CA PRO A 123 8.84 1.97 -11.14
C PRO A 123 10.03 1.14 -11.68
N LEU A 124 11.26 1.64 -11.52
CA LEU A 124 12.49 0.93 -11.91
C LEU A 124 12.74 -0.36 -11.11
N ILE A 125 12.12 -0.49 -9.93
CA ILE A 125 12.29 -1.65 -9.04
C ILE A 125 11.30 -2.76 -9.41
N TYR A 126 10.21 -2.41 -10.10
CA TYR A 126 9.14 -3.34 -10.41
C TYR A 126 9.43 -4.11 -11.70
N PRO A 127 9.15 -5.43 -11.74
CA PRO A 127 9.28 -6.18 -12.96
C PRO A 127 8.25 -5.73 -14.00
N PHE A 128 8.62 -5.75 -15.27
CA PHE A 128 7.80 -5.24 -16.38
C PHE A 128 6.38 -5.84 -16.40
N PHE A 129 6.24 -7.15 -16.17
CA PHE A 129 4.93 -7.81 -16.17
C PHE A 129 3.99 -7.25 -15.09
N ALA A 130 4.54 -6.90 -13.91
CA ALA A 130 3.75 -6.33 -12.82
C ALA A 130 3.29 -4.92 -13.17
N ILE A 131 4.18 -4.10 -13.76
CA ILE A 131 3.84 -2.75 -14.23
C ILE A 131 2.76 -2.82 -15.32
N ALA A 132 2.89 -3.73 -16.28
CA ALA A 132 1.91 -3.91 -17.35
C ALA A 132 0.53 -4.28 -16.79
N ASN A 133 0.47 -5.21 -15.82
CA ASN A 133 -0.77 -5.59 -15.16
C ASN A 133 -1.41 -4.42 -14.39
N VAL A 134 -0.61 -3.66 -13.64
CA VAL A 134 -1.11 -2.46 -12.93
C VAL A 134 -1.62 -1.42 -13.92
N PHE A 135 -0.93 -1.22 -15.04
CA PHE A 135 -1.35 -0.28 -16.09
C PHE A 135 -2.69 -0.68 -16.71
N VAL A 136 -2.88 -1.96 -17.03
CA VAL A 136 -4.17 -2.48 -17.52
C VAL A 136 -5.26 -2.25 -16.48
N GLY A 137 -5.02 -2.59 -15.21
CA GLY A 137 -5.97 -2.34 -14.13
C GLY A 137 -6.31 -0.86 -13.97
N TYR A 138 -5.31 0.02 -14.04
CA TYR A 138 -5.49 1.47 -14.02
C TYR A 138 -6.37 1.96 -15.17
N VAL A 139 -6.14 1.50 -16.40
CA VAL A 139 -6.97 1.86 -17.56
C VAL A 139 -8.41 1.40 -17.38
N LEU A 140 -8.62 0.16 -16.94
CA LEU A 140 -9.96 -0.38 -16.71
C LEU A 140 -10.72 0.41 -15.63
N VAL A 141 -10.06 0.80 -14.54
CA VAL A 141 -10.74 1.50 -13.44
C VAL A 141 -10.93 2.98 -13.75
N ILE A 142 -9.88 3.68 -14.19
CA ILE A 142 -9.89 5.14 -14.34
C ILE A 142 -10.52 5.59 -15.67
N TYR A 143 -10.32 4.86 -16.76
CA TYR A 143 -10.81 5.25 -18.08
C TYR A 143 -12.07 4.51 -18.54
N ILE A 144 -12.48 3.43 -17.86
CA ILE A 144 -13.70 2.69 -18.20
C ILE A 144 -14.70 2.74 -17.05
N ALA A 145 -14.39 2.12 -15.90
CA ALA A 145 -15.34 1.98 -14.80
C ALA A 145 -15.78 3.35 -14.22
N LEU A 146 -14.83 4.26 -13.99
CA LEU A 146 -15.11 5.58 -13.42
C LEU A 146 -15.97 6.46 -14.36
N PRO A 147 -15.65 6.61 -15.66
CA PRO A 147 -16.52 7.34 -16.61
C PRO A 147 -17.92 6.75 -16.74
N ILE A 148 -18.05 5.42 -16.81
CA ILE A 148 -19.35 4.74 -16.90
C ILE A 148 -20.18 5.00 -15.63
N ALA A 149 -19.57 4.91 -14.45
CA ALA A 149 -20.24 5.15 -13.18
C ALA A 149 -20.64 6.63 -12.98
N TYR A 150 -19.79 7.57 -13.39
CA TYR A 150 -19.98 9.00 -13.17
C TYR A 150 -20.90 9.65 -14.22
N TRP A 151 -20.59 9.49 -15.52
CA TRP A 151 -21.35 10.11 -16.61
C TRP A 151 -22.46 9.19 -17.16
N GLY A 152 -22.24 7.88 -17.18
CA GLY A 152 -23.17 6.94 -17.80
C GLY A 152 -24.42 6.68 -16.94
N PHE A 153 -24.22 6.28 -15.69
CA PHE A 153 -25.30 5.87 -14.78
C PHE A 153 -25.61 6.86 -13.66
N ASP A 154 -24.78 7.90 -13.48
CA ASP A 154 -24.86 8.86 -12.36
C ASP A 154 -25.15 8.16 -11.01
N LEU A 155 -24.37 7.12 -10.71
CA LEU A 155 -24.63 6.26 -9.55
C LEU A 155 -24.58 7.11 -8.27
N TYR A 156 -25.68 7.11 -7.51
CA TYR A 156 -25.84 7.88 -6.27
C TYR A 156 -25.70 9.41 -6.44
N GLY A 157 -26.02 9.95 -7.61
CA GLY A 157 -25.92 11.39 -7.87
C GLY A 157 -24.47 11.88 -7.88
N ALA A 158 -23.56 11.04 -8.39
CA ALA A 158 -22.12 11.26 -8.44
C ALA A 158 -21.74 12.60 -9.07
N GLN A 159 -22.50 13.11 -10.04
CA GLN A 159 -22.20 14.37 -10.75
C GLN A 159 -22.22 15.61 -9.85
N LYS A 160 -22.86 15.54 -8.67
CA LYS A 160 -22.84 16.61 -7.67
C LYS A 160 -21.46 16.78 -7.01
N PHE A 161 -20.59 15.78 -7.14
CA PHE A 161 -19.29 15.73 -6.48
C PHE A 161 -18.15 15.79 -7.51
N PRO A 162 -16.94 16.22 -7.09
CA PRO A 162 -15.76 16.15 -7.95
C PRO A 162 -15.45 14.69 -8.34
N ILE A 163 -15.14 14.47 -9.62
CA ILE A 163 -14.83 13.13 -10.15
C ILE A 163 -13.64 12.47 -9.43
N PHE A 164 -12.64 13.27 -9.03
CA PHE A 164 -11.43 12.83 -8.37
C PHE A 164 -11.24 13.61 -7.06
N SER A 165 -11.57 12.99 -5.92
CA SER A 165 -11.44 13.57 -4.59
C SER A 165 -11.40 12.48 -3.52
N SER A 166 -10.54 12.64 -2.51
CA SER A 166 -10.53 11.79 -1.30
C SER A 166 -11.39 12.35 -0.16
N HIS A 167 -12.02 13.51 -0.36
CA HIS A 167 -12.86 14.14 0.67
C HIS A 167 -14.27 13.54 0.73
N LEU A 168 -14.86 13.65 1.91
CA LEU A 168 -16.25 13.30 2.20
C LEU A 168 -17.16 14.51 1.92
N PHE A 169 -18.39 14.27 1.47
CA PHE A 169 -19.34 15.30 1.10
C PHE A 169 -20.71 15.12 1.76
N THR A 170 -21.43 16.22 1.94
CA THR A 170 -22.87 16.24 2.27
C THR A 170 -23.71 16.04 1.00
N ASN A 171 -25.01 15.76 1.13
CA ASN A 171 -25.92 15.61 -0.03
C ASN A 171 -25.94 16.85 -0.97
N GLN A 172 -25.53 18.02 -0.46
CA GLN A 172 -25.47 19.28 -1.21
C GLN A 172 -24.12 19.51 -1.93
N GLY A 173 -23.15 18.58 -1.82
CA GLY A 173 -21.83 18.72 -2.44
C GLY A 173 -20.82 19.52 -1.62
N GLN A 174 -21.16 19.93 -0.39
CA GLN A 174 -20.22 20.60 0.51
C GLN A 174 -19.34 19.59 1.24
N LYS A 175 -18.13 20.01 1.63
CA LYS A 175 -17.21 19.16 2.41
C LYS A 175 -17.85 18.79 3.74
N TYR A 176 -17.83 17.51 4.07
CA TYR A 176 -18.39 16.99 5.31
C TYR A 176 -17.50 17.37 6.50
N ASN A 177 -18.07 18.00 7.53
CA ASN A 177 -17.35 18.35 8.74
C ASN A 177 -17.35 17.16 9.71
N ILE A 178 -16.21 16.47 9.80
CA ILE A 178 -16.03 15.30 10.68
C ILE A 178 -15.86 15.75 12.13
N SER A 179 -15.16 16.86 12.38
CA SER A 179 -14.97 17.39 13.74
C SER A 179 -16.25 17.83 14.42
N ALA A 180 -17.30 18.17 13.66
CA ALA A 180 -18.58 18.57 14.24
C ALA A 180 -19.36 17.38 14.82
N ILE A 181 -19.18 16.17 14.26
CA ILE A 181 -19.94 14.97 14.66
C ILE A 181 -19.22 14.09 15.68
N VAL A 182 -17.96 14.39 16.01
CA VAL A 182 -17.18 13.61 16.98
C VAL A 182 -17.13 14.38 18.29
N ASN A 183 -17.63 13.76 19.36
CA ASN A 183 -17.58 14.31 20.71
C ASN A 183 -16.16 14.24 21.29
N ASP A 184 -15.91 14.96 22.39
CA ASP A 184 -14.61 14.99 23.09
C ASP A 184 -14.13 13.60 23.56
N LYS A 185 -15.03 12.61 23.59
CA LYS A 185 -14.75 11.20 23.89
C LYS A 185 -14.40 10.34 22.66
N PHE A 186 -14.22 10.95 21.48
CA PHE A 186 -14.04 10.27 20.19
C PHE A 186 -15.21 9.37 19.76
N GLU A 187 -16.40 9.60 20.34
CA GLU A 187 -17.65 8.92 19.99
C GLU A 187 -18.44 9.75 18.97
N ILE A 188 -19.22 9.09 18.13
CA ILE A 188 -20.07 9.76 17.14
C ILE A 188 -21.31 10.31 17.86
N ASP A 189 -21.53 11.62 17.75
CA ASP A 189 -22.74 12.29 18.19
C ASP A 189 -23.85 12.05 17.15
N LEU A 190 -24.74 11.10 17.46
CA LEU A 190 -25.83 10.71 16.58
C LEU A 190 -26.79 11.88 16.29
N GLY A 191 -27.00 12.80 17.24
CA GLY A 191 -27.87 13.95 17.04
C GLY A 191 -27.32 14.91 15.98
N LYS A 192 -26.05 15.27 16.10
CA LYS A 192 -25.38 16.12 15.09
C LYS A 192 -25.18 15.41 13.75
N TYR A 193 -25.01 14.09 13.78
CA TYR A 193 -24.95 13.27 12.57
C TYR A 193 -26.27 13.30 11.79
N GLU A 194 -27.41 13.18 12.48
CA GLU A 194 -28.73 13.27 11.85
C GLU A 194 -29.00 14.66 11.27
N GLU A 195 -28.56 15.73 11.95
CA GLU A 195 -28.66 17.11 11.46
C GLU A 195 -27.83 17.34 10.19
N GLN A 196 -26.59 16.84 10.15
CA GLN A 196 -25.69 17.01 9.00
C GLN A 196 -26.02 16.06 7.83
N GLY A 197 -26.68 14.95 8.12
CA GLY A 197 -27.15 13.95 7.16
C GLY A 197 -26.06 12.96 6.73
N ARG A 198 -26.46 12.01 5.86
CA ARG A 198 -25.60 10.90 5.44
C ARG A 198 -24.34 11.37 4.69
N ILE A 199 -23.24 10.67 4.94
CA ILE A 199 -21.95 10.89 4.26
C ILE A 199 -22.03 10.40 2.82
N HIS A 200 -21.59 11.23 1.88
CA HIS A 200 -21.44 10.89 0.47
C HIS A 200 -19.96 10.88 0.08
N LEU A 201 -19.60 9.94 -0.80
CA LEU A 201 -18.23 9.74 -1.28
C LEU A 201 -18.15 10.15 -2.74
N SER A 202 -16.97 10.62 -3.18
CA SER A 202 -16.72 10.76 -4.61
C SER A 202 -16.76 9.40 -5.31
N MET A 203 -17.10 9.37 -6.60
CA MET A 203 -17.17 8.12 -7.35
C MET A 203 -15.81 7.41 -7.42
N PHE A 204 -14.72 8.17 -7.57
CA PHE A 204 -13.36 7.63 -7.52
C PHE A 204 -13.06 6.95 -6.17
N PHE A 205 -13.41 7.61 -5.06
CA PHE A 205 -13.16 7.08 -3.73
C PHE A 205 -13.98 5.81 -3.47
N ALA A 206 -15.27 5.81 -3.86
CA ALA A 206 -16.13 4.64 -3.75
C ALA A 206 -15.64 3.43 -4.57
N LEU A 207 -15.25 3.64 -5.84
CA LEU A 207 -14.71 2.57 -6.68
C LEU A 207 -13.39 2.02 -6.13
N THR A 208 -12.49 2.90 -5.68
CA THR A 208 -11.20 2.49 -5.12
C THR A 208 -11.39 1.63 -3.86
N TYR A 209 -12.36 1.96 -3.00
CA TYR A 209 -12.72 1.11 -1.86
C TYR A 209 -13.31 -0.23 -2.29
N GLY A 210 -14.24 -0.23 -3.25
CA GLY A 210 -14.85 -1.45 -3.78
C GLY A 210 -13.82 -2.43 -4.37
N PHE A 211 -12.93 -1.93 -5.23
CA PHE A 211 -11.83 -2.72 -5.78
C PHE A 211 -10.77 -3.09 -4.73
N GLY A 212 -10.59 -2.27 -3.69
CA GLY A 212 -9.77 -2.60 -2.52
C GLY A 212 -10.21 -3.89 -1.84
N PHE A 213 -11.52 -4.04 -1.55
CA PHE A 213 -12.08 -5.28 -1.02
C PHE A 213 -11.94 -6.45 -1.99
N ALA A 214 -12.16 -6.22 -3.29
CA ALA A 214 -11.96 -7.26 -4.30
C ALA A 214 -10.51 -7.74 -4.36
N THR A 215 -9.54 -6.84 -4.15
CA THR A 215 -8.09 -7.16 -4.16
C THR A 215 -7.73 -8.11 -3.02
N VAL A 216 -8.34 -7.97 -1.85
CA VAL A 216 -8.15 -8.89 -0.73
C VAL A 216 -8.57 -10.32 -1.08
N ALA A 217 -9.79 -10.48 -1.61
CA ALA A 217 -10.29 -11.80 -2.02
C ALA A 217 -9.51 -12.38 -3.21
N SER A 218 -9.12 -11.52 -4.17
CA SER A 218 -8.29 -11.87 -5.31
C SER A 218 -6.91 -12.36 -4.88
N THR A 219 -6.30 -11.72 -3.87
CA THR A 219 -4.99 -12.11 -3.31
C THR A 219 -4.99 -13.55 -2.81
N LEU A 220 -5.99 -13.91 -2.00
CA LEU A 220 -6.13 -15.27 -1.49
C LEU A 220 -6.38 -16.26 -2.61
N SER A 221 -7.27 -15.94 -3.54
CA SER A 221 -7.61 -16.80 -4.68
C SER A 221 -6.42 -17.02 -5.61
N HIS A 222 -5.67 -15.96 -5.91
CA HIS A 222 -4.48 -16.01 -6.76
C HIS A 222 -3.39 -16.86 -6.14
N VAL A 223 -3.08 -16.67 -4.85
CA VAL A 223 -2.06 -17.47 -4.18
C VAL A 223 -2.52 -18.93 -4.03
N ALA A 224 -3.79 -19.18 -3.69
CA ALA A 224 -4.33 -20.53 -3.56
C ALA A 224 -4.29 -21.30 -4.91
N LEU A 225 -4.66 -20.67 -6.02
CA LEU A 225 -4.74 -21.33 -7.33
C LEU A 225 -3.38 -21.47 -8.02
N PHE A 226 -2.55 -20.42 -8.02
CA PHE A 226 -1.29 -20.42 -8.77
C PHE A 226 -0.11 -20.95 -7.95
N TYR A 227 -0.03 -20.57 -6.67
CA TYR A 227 1.09 -20.93 -5.80
C TYR A 227 0.73 -22.05 -4.81
N GLY A 228 -0.55 -22.41 -4.65
CA GLY A 228 -0.98 -23.40 -3.66
C GLY A 228 -0.33 -24.77 -3.84
N ARG A 229 -0.18 -25.22 -5.10
CA ARG A 229 0.51 -26.47 -5.40
C ARG A 229 2.00 -26.42 -5.02
N GLU A 230 2.69 -25.32 -5.33
CA GLU A 230 4.09 -25.16 -4.98
C GLU A 230 4.27 -25.03 -3.46
N ILE A 231 3.41 -24.28 -2.77
CA ILE A 231 3.39 -24.18 -1.30
C ILE A 231 3.22 -25.57 -0.68
N TYR A 232 2.31 -26.39 -1.20
CA TYR A 232 2.06 -27.75 -0.70
C TYR A 232 3.24 -28.69 -0.97
N GLU A 233 3.79 -28.69 -2.19
CA GLU A 233 4.96 -29.48 -2.55
C GLU A 233 6.17 -29.09 -1.69
N ARG A 234 6.36 -27.80 -1.41
CA ARG A 234 7.41 -27.29 -0.53
C ARG A 234 7.15 -27.57 0.93
N TYR A 235 5.90 -27.54 1.40
CA TYR A 235 5.56 -28.00 2.74
C TYR A 235 5.97 -29.46 2.93
N ARG A 236 5.75 -30.31 1.92
CA ARG A 236 6.18 -31.71 1.90
C ARG A 236 7.71 -31.86 1.75
N ALA A 237 8.35 -31.07 0.88
CA ALA A 237 9.79 -31.13 0.65
C ALA A 237 10.60 -30.49 1.79
N SER A 238 10.03 -29.56 2.55
CA SER A 238 10.63 -28.96 3.76
C SER A 238 11.01 -30.03 4.80
N TYR A 239 10.34 -31.19 4.75
CA TYR A 239 10.62 -32.36 5.57
C TYR A 239 11.72 -33.30 5.01
N HIS A 240 11.97 -33.33 3.69
CA HIS A 240 12.84 -34.36 3.06
C HIS A 240 13.69 -33.90 1.85
N GLY A 241 13.64 -32.64 1.46
CA GLY A 241 14.13 -32.12 0.17
C GLY A 241 15.56 -31.60 0.19
N LYS A 242 16.23 -31.68 -0.98
CA LYS A 242 17.58 -31.13 -1.18
C LYS A 242 17.52 -29.59 -1.22
N PRO A 243 18.42 -28.90 -0.49
CA PRO A 243 18.47 -27.43 -0.49
C PRO A 243 18.89 -26.89 -1.86
N ASP A 244 18.36 -25.74 -2.25
CA ASP A 244 18.70 -25.07 -3.49
C ASP A 244 20.09 -24.38 -3.41
N ILE A 245 20.56 -23.86 -4.55
CA ILE A 245 21.88 -23.22 -4.64
C ILE A 245 21.93 -21.94 -3.79
N HIS A 246 20.86 -21.16 -3.73
CA HIS A 246 20.80 -19.94 -2.90
C HIS A 246 20.89 -20.28 -1.42
N THR A 247 20.14 -21.27 -0.94
CA THR A 247 20.22 -21.76 0.45
C THR A 247 21.61 -22.34 0.73
N ARG A 248 22.22 -23.06 -0.22
CA ARG A 248 23.59 -23.57 -0.07
C ARG A 248 24.62 -22.44 0.06
N LEU A 249 24.47 -21.34 -0.69
CA LEU A 249 25.33 -20.16 -0.57
C LEU A 249 25.06 -19.39 0.72
N MET A 250 23.79 -19.29 1.14
CA MET A 250 23.36 -18.64 2.39
C MET A 250 23.85 -19.36 3.64
N ARG A 251 24.07 -20.69 3.59
CA ARG A 251 24.66 -21.48 4.70
C ARG A 251 26.04 -21.02 5.15
N LYS A 252 26.73 -20.18 4.36
CA LYS A 252 27.98 -19.51 4.81
C LYS A 252 27.73 -18.58 6.01
N TYR A 253 26.51 -18.06 6.13
CA TYR A 253 26.10 -17.19 7.23
C TYR A 253 25.40 -18.01 8.32
N LYS A 254 25.70 -17.70 9.58
CA LYS A 254 25.07 -18.36 10.73
C LYS A 254 23.58 -18.05 10.74
N ASP A 255 22.75 -19.09 10.76
CA ASP A 255 21.30 -18.92 10.83
C ASP A 255 20.87 -18.30 12.16
N ILE A 256 19.88 -17.42 12.08
CA ILE A 256 19.23 -16.81 13.25
C ILE A 256 18.39 -17.88 13.95
N PRO A 257 18.54 -18.08 15.28
CA PRO A 257 17.76 -19.09 15.99
C PRO A 257 16.26 -18.77 15.93
N SER A 258 15.45 -19.77 15.60
CA SER A 258 13.99 -19.60 15.49
C SER A 258 13.34 -19.15 16.80
N SER A 259 13.94 -19.49 17.95
CA SER A 259 13.51 -19.09 19.29
C SER A 259 13.38 -17.58 19.46
N TRP A 260 14.24 -16.77 18.82
CA TRP A 260 14.14 -15.32 18.87
C TRP A 260 12.81 -14.81 18.33
N PHE A 261 12.31 -15.40 17.24
CA PHE A 261 11.03 -15.00 16.64
C PHE A 261 9.84 -15.44 17.49
N TYR A 262 9.89 -16.63 18.10
CA TYR A 262 8.86 -17.08 19.04
C TYR A 262 8.80 -16.22 20.30
N ILE A 263 9.96 -15.86 20.86
CA ILE A 263 10.04 -14.98 22.06
C ILE A 263 9.55 -13.57 21.72
N LEU A 264 9.99 -13.01 20.58
CA LEU A 264 9.54 -11.70 20.13
C LEU A 264 8.03 -11.68 19.89
N LEU A 265 7.49 -12.69 19.22
CA LEU A 265 6.06 -12.83 18.97
C LEU A 265 5.28 -12.97 20.29
N GLY A 266 5.66 -13.91 21.14
CA GLY A 266 4.99 -14.14 22.42
C GLY A 266 5.04 -12.91 23.32
N GLY A 267 6.21 -12.27 23.41
CA GLY A 267 6.40 -11.05 24.20
C GLY A 267 5.58 -9.87 23.69
N THR A 268 5.56 -9.64 22.37
CA THR A 268 4.80 -8.53 21.78
C THR A 268 3.29 -8.76 21.86
N LEU A 269 2.82 -10.00 21.66
CA LEU A 269 1.42 -10.36 21.84
C LEU A 269 0.98 -10.21 23.31
N ALA A 270 1.82 -10.64 24.27
CA ALA A 270 1.53 -10.49 25.68
C ALA A 270 1.46 -9.01 26.10
N VAL A 271 2.42 -8.19 25.66
CA VAL A 271 2.38 -6.73 25.89
C VAL A 271 1.14 -6.11 25.27
N SER A 272 0.76 -6.50 24.05
CA SER A 272 -0.48 -6.04 23.41
C SER A 272 -1.73 -6.43 24.20
N LEU A 273 -1.81 -7.67 24.72
CA LEU A 273 -2.93 -8.12 25.54
C LEU A 273 -3.03 -7.35 26.85
N VAL A 274 -1.90 -7.12 27.53
CA VAL A 274 -1.83 -6.30 28.75
C VAL A 274 -2.31 -4.89 28.45
N LEU A 275 -1.88 -4.27 27.36
CA LEU A 275 -2.33 -2.93 26.97
C LEU A 275 -3.85 -2.90 26.68
N CYS A 276 -4.40 -3.91 26.00
CA CYS A 276 -5.85 -3.98 25.75
C CYS A 276 -6.67 -4.15 27.03
N ILE A 277 -6.15 -4.83 28.06
CA ILE A 277 -6.86 -5.06 29.32
C ILE A 277 -6.73 -3.85 30.26
N PHE A 278 -5.51 -3.31 30.43
CA PHE A 278 -5.24 -2.27 31.42
C PHE A 278 -5.42 -0.84 30.90
N LEU A 279 -5.31 -0.61 29.59
CA LEU A 279 -5.48 0.70 28.94
C LEU A 279 -6.74 0.72 28.06
N ASN A 280 -7.82 0.08 28.50
CA ASN A 280 -9.06 -0.02 27.72
C ASN A 280 -9.63 1.37 27.37
N ASP A 281 -9.55 2.32 28.30
CA ASP A 281 -10.05 3.70 28.12
C ASP A 281 -9.33 4.48 27.00
N GLN A 282 -8.13 4.06 26.59
CA GLN A 282 -7.37 4.70 25.51
C GLN A 282 -7.31 3.86 24.23
N VAL A 283 -7.36 2.53 24.34
CA VAL A 283 -7.20 1.63 23.19
C VAL A 283 -8.53 1.28 22.55
N GLN A 284 -9.65 1.32 23.31
CA GLN A 284 -11.01 1.04 22.85
C GLN A 284 -11.19 -0.29 22.08
N MET A 285 -10.20 -1.19 22.11
CA MET A 285 -10.24 -2.47 21.42
C MET A 285 -10.31 -3.62 22.43
N PRO A 286 -11.34 -4.48 22.32
CA PRO A 286 -11.47 -5.61 23.23
C PRO A 286 -10.39 -6.67 22.97
N TRP A 287 -9.97 -7.37 24.03
CA TRP A 287 -8.86 -8.35 24.00
C TRP A 287 -9.03 -9.45 22.95
N TRP A 288 -10.26 -9.90 22.70
CA TRP A 288 -10.58 -10.90 21.68
C TRP A 288 -10.34 -10.39 20.25
N GLY A 289 -10.42 -9.08 20.03
CA GLY A 289 -10.29 -8.41 18.75
C GLY A 289 -8.83 -8.36 18.34
N LEU A 290 -7.93 -8.23 19.32
CA LEU A 290 -6.50 -8.38 19.11
C LEU A 290 -6.14 -9.79 18.62
N LEU A 291 -6.69 -10.84 19.23
CA LEU A 291 -6.44 -12.22 18.82
C LEU A 291 -7.01 -12.51 17.43
N PHE A 292 -8.23 -12.03 17.17
CA PHE A 292 -8.87 -12.16 15.87
C PHE A 292 -8.10 -11.42 14.76
N ALA A 293 -7.72 -10.16 14.99
CA ALA A 293 -6.91 -9.38 14.06
C ALA A 293 -5.54 -10.01 13.81
N SER A 294 -4.92 -10.56 14.87
CA SER A 294 -3.67 -11.31 14.74
C SER A 294 -3.89 -12.54 13.86
N ALA A 295 -4.92 -13.36 14.11
CA ALA A 295 -5.19 -14.55 13.30
C ALA A 295 -5.43 -14.21 11.81
N ILE A 296 -6.22 -13.17 11.52
CA ILE A 296 -6.44 -12.68 10.14
C ILE A 296 -5.11 -12.28 9.51
N ALA A 297 -4.30 -11.47 10.21
CA ALA A 297 -2.99 -11.07 9.71
C ALA A 297 -2.12 -12.28 9.34
N PHE A 298 -2.33 -13.46 9.93
CA PHE A 298 -1.45 -14.64 9.77
C PHE A 298 -1.68 -15.24 8.42
N ILE A 299 -2.97 -15.45 8.17
CA ILE A 299 -3.52 -16.00 6.96
C ILE A 299 -3.11 -15.12 5.79
N PHE A 300 -3.14 -13.79 5.95
CA PHE A 300 -2.75 -12.87 4.89
C PHE A 300 -1.23 -12.65 4.78
N THR A 301 -0.44 -12.90 5.82
CA THR A 301 1.02 -12.64 5.77
C THR A 301 1.68 -13.48 4.68
N LEU A 302 1.37 -14.77 4.58
CA LEU A 302 1.99 -15.65 3.58
C LEU A 302 1.63 -15.24 2.14
N PRO A 303 0.34 -15.07 1.77
CA PRO A 303 -0.06 -14.62 0.44
C PRO A 303 0.54 -13.26 0.04
N ILE A 304 0.46 -12.26 0.93
CA ILE A 304 0.99 -10.93 0.66
C ILE A 304 2.52 -10.99 0.50
N SER A 305 3.21 -11.79 1.30
CA SER A 305 4.66 -11.96 1.18
C SER A 305 5.06 -12.57 -0.16
N ILE A 306 4.33 -13.58 -0.65
CA ILE A 306 4.61 -14.21 -1.95
C ILE A 306 4.45 -13.21 -3.11
N ILE A 307 3.37 -12.42 -3.09
CA ILE A 307 3.14 -11.40 -4.12
C ILE A 307 4.21 -10.32 -4.03
N THR A 308 4.53 -9.84 -2.83
CA THR A 308 5.57 -8.81 -2.63
C THR A 308 6.95 -9.32 -3.06
N ALA A 309 7.29 -10.57 -2.74
CA ALA A 309 8.59 -11.17 -3.09
C ALA A 309 8.81 -11.34 -4.59
N THR A 310 7.72 -11.51 -5.36
CA THR A 310 7.77 -11.77 -6.81
C THR A 310 7.55 -10.51 -7.64
N THR A 311 6.65 -9.62 -7.19
CA THR A 311 6.20 -8.44 -7.95
C THR A 311 6.65 -7.11 -7.36
N ASN A 312 7.16 -7.09 -6.12
CA ASN A 312 7.43 -5.89 -5.33
C ASN A 312 6.19 -5.05 -4.98
N GLN A 313 4.97 -5.52 -5.33
CA GLN A 313 3.72 -4.84 -5.01
C GLN A 313 3.28 -5.20 -3.59
N VAL A 314 3.14 -4.19 -2.74
CA VAL A 314 2.64 -4.35 -1.37
C VAL A 314 1.14 -4.12 -1.41
N ILE A 315 0.38 -5.11 -0.93
CA ILE A 315 -1.06 -5.02 -0.81
C ILE A 315 -1.39 -4.51 0.58
N GLU A 316 -1.99 -3.33 0.65
CA GLU A 316 -2.41 -2.74 1.91
C GLU A 316 -3.75 -3.33 2.38
N LEU A 317 -3.79 -3.83 3.61
CA LEU A 317 -5.01 -4.35 4.25
C LEU A 317 -5.84 -3.23 4.93
N ASN A 318 -5.63 -1.98 4.55
CA ASN A 318 -6.21 -0.80 5.21
C ASN A 318 -7.75 -0.75 5.13
N TYR A 319 -8.37 -1.57 4.29
CA TYR A 319 -9.82 -1.68 4.14
C TYR A 319 -10.52 -2.46 5.28
N PHE A 320 -9.81 -3.38 5.96
CA PHE A 320 -10.40 -4.18 7.04
C PHE A 320 -10.66 -3.38 8.32
N PRO A 321 -9.70 -2.60 8.86
CA PRO A 321 -9.91 -1.83 10.07
C PRO A 321 -11.08 -0.84 9.92
N SER A 322 -11.18 -0.16 8.77
CA SER A 322 -12.26 0.79 8.50
C SER A 322 -13.65 0.15 8.52
N PHE A 323 -13.77 -1.13 8.13
CA PHE A 323 -15.03 -1.86 8.15
C PHE A 323 -15.35 -2.44 9.54
N SER A 324 -14.34 -2.94 10.26
CA SER A 324 -14.53 -3.44 11.64
C SER A 324 -14.89 -2.32 12.61
N SER A 325 -14.28 -1.15 12.49
CA SER A 325 -14.63 0.02 13.33
C SER A 325 -16.07 0.48 13.09
N PHE A 326 -16.54 0.42 11.84
CA PHE A 326 -17.89 0.83 11.47
C PHE A 326 -18.97 -0.13 11.99
N ASN A 327 -18.72 -1.45 11.98
CA ASN A 327 -19.66 -2.43 12.54
C ASN A 327 -19.64 -2.46 14.08
N LEU A 328 -18.47 -2.30 14.72
CA LEU A 328 -18.39 -2.29 16.19
C LEU A 328 -19.11 -1.09 16.82
N GLN A 329 -19.23 0.03 16.12
CA GLN A 329 -20.00 1.20 16.59
C GLN A 329 -21.52 1.07 16.35
N HIS A 330 -21.97 0.09 15.56
CA HIS A 330 -23.39 -0.16 15.31
C HIS A 330 -23.99 -1.24 16.23
N GLU A 331 -23.14 -2.02 16.92
CA GLU A 331 -23.54 -3.10 17.85
C GLU A 331 -23.38 -2.74 19.35
N ILE A 332 -23.04 -1.48 19.68
CA ILE A 332 -22.99 -0.95 21.05
C ILE A 332 -23.97 0.21 21.17
#